data_AF-A0A1C4Z6V6-F1
#
_entry.id   AF-A0A1C4Z6V6-F1
#
_cell.length_a   1.000
_cell.length_b   1.000
_cell.length_c   1.000
_cell.angle_alpha   90.00
_cell.angle_beta   90.00
_cell.angle_gamma   90.00
#
_symmetry.space_group_name_H-M   'P 1'
#
loop_
_entity.id
_entity.type
_entity.pdbx_description
1 polymer ?
#
loop_
_entity_poly.entity_id
_entity_poly.type
_entity_poly.pdbx_seq_one_letter_code
_entity_poly.pdbx_strand_id
1 'polypeptide(L)'
;MITADSTDIEALRQVGVAEFHRAVVAIGTDIQASILTTSLLAELGIPDIWAKAISGQHSNILTRVGAHHVVAPEHDMGERVAHLLSGRVLDYVEVDADFAVIKTTPPRDIVGLPLRESRARSKWGVTVVAVKPQAAVPGGKPRAFTYATPDTVLTYGDLILVVGTVDNVERFATTD
;
A
#
# COMPACT_ATOMS: atom_id res chain seq x y z
N MET A 1 -7.75 13.27 -26.70
CA MET A 1 -6.88 14.15 -25.89
C MET A 1 -7.19 15.57 -26.30
N ILE A 2 -7.60 16.40 -25.34
CA ILE A 2 -7.90 17.81 -25.56
C ILE A 2 -6.74 18.65 -25.05
N THR A 3 -6.59 19.87 -25.58
CA THR A 3 -5.66 20.86 -25.03
C THR A 3 -6.49 21.97 -24.43
N ALA A 4 -6.42 22.14 -23.11
CA ALA A 4 -7.13 23.17 -22.37
C ALA A 4 -6.26 23.60 -21.18
N ASP A 5 -6.33 24.88 -20.83
CA ASP A 5 -5.76 25.37 -19.58
C ASP A 5 -6.78 25.13 -18.46
N SER A 6 -6.49 24.20 -17.56
CA SER A 6 -7.39 23.85 -16.46
C SER A 6 -7.50 24.96 -15.40
N THR A 7 -6.66 25.99 -15.47
CA THR A 7 -6.75 27.18 -14.61
C THR A 7 -7.72 28.23 -15.15
N ASP A 8 -8.24 28.04 -16.36
CA ASP A 8 -9.27 28.86 -16.98
C ASP A 8 -10.65 28.19 -16.86
N ILE A 9 -11.55 28.83 -16.11
CA ILE A 9 -12.92 28.34 -15.91
C ILE A 9 -13.71 28.25 -17.22
N GLU A 10 -13.48 29.15 -18.18
CA GLU A 10 -14.18 29.12 -19.46
C GLU A 10 -13.72 27.93 -20.30
N ALA A 11 -12.42 27.60 -20.25
CA ALA A 11 -11.89 26.39 -20.89
C ALA A 11 -12.51 25.12 -20.27
N LEU A 12 -12.61 25.05 -18.93
CA LEU A 12 -13.28 23.93 -18.25
C LEU A 12 -14.76 23.81 -18.63
N ARG A 13 -15.48 24.93 -18.77
CA ARG A 13 -16.88 24.94 -19.23
C ARG A 13 -17.03 24.48 -20.67
N GLN A 14 -16.18 24.94 -21.58
CA GLN A 14 -16.19 24.53 -22.99
C GLN A 14 -15.94 23.03 -23.18
N VAL A 15 -15.12 22.45 -22.30
CA VAL A 15 -14.86 21.01 -22.25
C VAL A 15 -16.04 20.21 -21.68
N GLY A 16 -17.01 20.87 -21.03
CA GLY A 16 -18.15 20.21 -20.40
C GLY A 16 -17.78 19.56 -19.06
N VAL A 17 -16.81 20.12 -18.32
CA VAL A 17 -16.28 19.46 -17.13
C VAL A 17 -17.34 19.19 -16.06
N ALA A 18 -18.34 20.06 -15.94
CA ALA A 18 -19.44 19.92 -14.98
C ALA A 18 -20.31 18.66 -15.20
N GLU A 19 -20.21 17.99 -16.34
CA GLU A 19 -20.94 16.73 -16.62
C GLU A 19 -20.22 15.50 -16.05
N PHE A 20 -18.98 15.63 -15.58
CA PHE A 20 -18.24 14.51 -15.00
C PHE A 20 -18.58 14.30 -13.52
N HIS A 21 -18.71 13.02 -13.16
CA HIS A 21 -18.88 12.62 -11.77
C HIS A 21 -17.56 12.60 -10.98
N ARG A 22 -16.42 12.42 -11.67
CA ARG A 22 -15.10 12.31 -11.04
C ARG A 22 -14.04 13.08 -11.82
N ALA A 23 -13.18 13.80 -11.11
CA ALA A 23 -12.02 14.47 -11.68
C ALA A 23 -10.73 14.09 -10.93
N VAL A 24 -9.62 14.00 -11.67
CA VAL A 24 -8.29 13.74 -11.12
C VAL A 24 -7.35 14.88 -11.53
N VAL A 25 -6.83 15.61 -10.55
CA VAL A 25 -5.84 16.68 -10.73
C VAL A 25 -4.45 16.12 -10.42
N ALA A 26 -3.69 15.82 -11.48
CA ALA A 26 -2.36 15.20 -11.39
C ALA A 26 -1.21 16.21 -11.67
N ILE A 27 -1.42 17.49 -11.39
CA ILE A 27 -0.42 18.56 -11.60
C ILE A 27 0.55 18.58 -10.42
N GLY A 28 1.79 18.16 -10.64
CA GLY A 28 2.82 18.13 -9.59
C GLY A 28 3.90 19.21 -9.72
N THR A 29 4.10 19.77 -10.91
CA THR A 29 5.18 20.73 -11.18
C THR A 29 4.80 22.17 -10.84
N ASP A 30 3.50 22.47 -10.89
CA ASP A 30 2.96 23.78 -10.57
C ASP A 30 1.87 23.65 -9.50
N ILE A 31 2.22 24.04 -8.29
CA ILE A 31 1.35 23.98 -7.12
C ILE A 31 0.18 24.96 -7.29
N GLN A 32 0.41 26.14 -7.88
CA GLN A 32 -0.63 27.14 -8.05
C GLN A 32 -1.69 26.64 -9.04
N ALA A 33 -1.25 26.08 -10.16
CA ALA A 33 -2.15 25.48 -11.14
C ALA A 33 -2.94 24.30 -10.54
N SER A 34 -2.29 23.43 -9.75
CA SER A 34 -2.96 22.33 -9.04
C SER A 34 -4.09 22.83 -8.12
N ILE A 35 -3.79 23.82 -7.28
CA ILE A 35 -4.76 24.39 -6.32
C ILE A 35 -5.90 25.08 -7.07
N LEU A 36 -5.59 25.91 -8.06
CA LEU A 36 -6.59 26.67 -8.81
C LEU A 36 -7.52 25.75 -9.60
N THR A 37 -6.98 24.77 -10.33
CA THR A 37 -7.77 23.75 -11.02
C THR A 37 -8.70 23.02 -10.04
N THR A 38 -8.17 22.59 -8.89
CA THR A 38 -8.97 21.89 -7.87
C THR A 38 -10.12 22.76 -7.35
N SER A 39 -9.84 24.04 -7.04
CA SER A 39 -10.85 25.01 -6.61
C SER A 39 -11.94 25.20 -7.65
N LEU A 40 -11.58 25.36 -8.92
CA LEU A 40 -12.54 25.52 -10.01
C LEU A 40 -13.41 24.27 -10.20
N LEU A 41 -12.84 23.07 -10.09
CA LEU A 41 -13.62 21.83 -10.13
C LEU A 41 -14.62 21.75 -8.97
N ALA A 42 -14.24 22.19 -7.78
CA ALA A 42 -15.14 22.25 -6.63
C ALA A 42 -16.27 23.29 -6.86
N GLU A 43 -15.94 24.47 -7.40
CA GLU A 43 -16.93 25.50 -7.77
C GLU A 43 -17.90 25.03 -8.86
N LEU A 44 -17.43 24.22 -9.81
CA LEU A 44 -18.27 23.59 -10.84
C LEU A 44 -19.12 22.44 -10.30
N GLY A 45 -18.98 22.09 -9.01
CA GLY A 45 -19.82 21.10 -8.34
C GLY A 45 -19.47 19.65 -8.65
N ILE A 46 -18.21 19.36 -9.01
CA ILE A 46 -17.79 17.98 -9.27
C ILE A 46 -17.91 17.13 -7.98
N PRO A 47 -18.67 16.02 -7.99
CA PRO A 47 -18.95 15.25 -6.78
C PRO A 47 -17.75 14.52 -6.14
N ASP A 48 -16.73 14.20 -6.93
CA ASP A 48 -15.59 13.38 -6.49
C ASP A 48 -14.29 13.88 -7.14
N ILE A 49 -13.42 14.50 -6.33
CA ILE A 49 -12.20 15.19 -6.80
C ILE A 49 -11.00 14.56 -6.09
N TRP A 50 -10.11 13.98 -6.89
CA TRP A 50 -8.84 13.45 -6.45
C TRP A 50 -7.72 14.40 -6.85
N ALA A 51 -6.90 14.84 -5.90
CA ALA A 51 -5.80 15.75 -6.18
C ALA A 51 -4.46 15.20 -5.69
N LYS A 52 -3.43 15.33 -6.52
CA LYS A 52 -2.06 14.96 -6.18
C LYS A 52 -1.40 16.07 -5.36
N ALA A 53 -0.95 15.74 -4.15
CA ALA A 53 -0.08 16.60 -3.35
C ALA A 53 1.40 16.22 -3.56
N ILE A 54 2.29 17.21 -3.40
CA ILE A 54 3.74 17.00 -3.42
C ILE A 54 4.40 17.34 -2.07
N SER A 55 3.61 17.82 -1.11
CA SER A 55 4.04 18.15 0.25
C SER A 55 2.84 18.15 1.19
N GLY A 56 3.09 18.05 2.50
CA GLY A 56 2.02 18.13 3.51
C GLY A 56 1.28 19.48 3.51
N GLN A 57 1.99 20.58 3.24
CA GLN A 57 1.36 21.90 3.11
C GLN A 57 0.43 21.97 1.88
N HIS A 58 0.88 21.46 0.73
CA HIS A 58 0.04 21.38 -0.47
C HIS A 58 -1.19 20.51 -0.21
N SER A 59 -1.03 19.37 0.48
CA SER A 59 -2.13 18.49 0.86
C SER A 59 -3.20 19.22 1.68
N ASN A 60 -2.78 19.93 2.74
CA ASN A 60 -3.68 20.71 3.59
C ASN A 60 -4.44 21.80 2.82
N ILE A 61 -3.82 22.40 1.81
CA ILE A 61 -4.48 23.42 0.98
C ILE A 61 -5.51 22.75 0.06
N LEU A 62 -5.15 21.66 -0.62
CA LEU A 62 -6.05 20.93 -1.52
C LEU A 62 -7.35 20.49 -0.83
N THR A 63 -7.24 19.94 0.38
CA THR A 63 -8.41 19.57 1.20
C THR A 63 -9.31 20.77 1.49
N ARG A 64 -8.73 21.95 1.74
CA ARG A 64 -9.50 23.18 2.06
C ARG A 64 -10.18 23.79 0.84
N VAL A 65 -9.61 23.63 -0.35
CA VAL A 65 -10.18 24.17 -1.60
C VAL A 65 -11.16 23.22 -2.28
N GLY A 66 -11.45 22.06 -1.68
CA GLY A 66 -12.52 21.16 -2.13
C GLY A 66 -12.07 19.85 -2.76
N ALA A 67 -10.81 19.43 -2.61
CA ALA A 67 -10.44 18.06 -2.94
C ALA A 67 -11.11 17.09 -1.95
N HIS A 68 -11.79 16.06 -2.48
CA HIS A 68 -12.41 15.00 -1.70
C HIS A 68 -11.39 13.96 -1.25
N HIS A 69 -10.39 13.72 -2.10
CA HIS A 69 -9.30 12.81 -1.85
C HIS A 69 -7.98 13.49 -2.21
N VAL A 70 -7.03 13.48 -1.29
CA VAL A 70 -5.68 13.97 -1.53
C VAL A 70 -4.71 12.81 -1.38
N VAL A 71 -3.89 12.59 -2.41
CA VAL A 71 -2.91 11.50 -2.46
C VAL A 71 -1.50 12.06 -2.61
N ALA A 72 -0.50 11.40 -2.02
CA ALA A 72 0.90 11.81 -2.08
C ALA A 72 1.80 10.66 -2.60
N PRO A 73 1.66 10.28 -3.89
CA PRO A 73 2.21 9.02 -4.40
C PRO A 73 3.71 8.84 -4.17
N GLU A 74 4.49 9.89 -4.35
CA GLU A 74 5.95 9.86 -4.13
C GLU A 74 6.33 9.69 -2.67
N HIS A 75 5.56 10.28 -1.74
CA HIS A 75 5.79 10.13 -0.31
C HIS A 75 5.46 8.71 0.13
N ASP A 76 4.26 8.23 -0.23
CA ASP A 76 3.77 6.88 0.12
C ASP A 76 4.69 5.80 -0.47
N MET A 77 5.15 5.98 -1.71
CA MET A 77 6.12 5.08 -2.35
C MET A 77 7.49 5.18 -1.70
N GLY A 78 7.92 6.39 -1.30
CA GLY A 78 9.18 6.61 -0.61
C GLY A 78 9.23 5.87 0.73
N GLU A 79 8.14 5.94 1.50
CA GLU A 79 7.99 5.19 2.75
C GLU A 79 8.02 3.68 2.50
N ARG A 80 7.28 3.20 1.50
CA ARG A 80 7.33 1.78 1.10
C ARG A 80 8.75 1.34 0.72
N VAL A 81 9.47 2.13 -0.07
CA VAL A 81 10.84 1.79 -0.47
C VAL A 81 11.79 1.80 0.72
N ALA A 82 11.65 2.74 1.66
CA ALA A 82 12.45 2.77 2.88
C ALA A 82 12.27 1.49 3.72
N HIS A 83 11.04 0.99 3.85
CA HIS A 83 10.73 -0.29 4.51
C HIS A 83 11.31 -1.49 3.74
N LEU A 84 11.34 -1.47 2.41
CA LEU A 84 11.99 -2.54 1.63
C LEU A 84 13.51 -2.53 1.80
N LEU A 85 14.12 -1.34 1.85
CA LEU A 85 15.58 -1.17 2.03
C LEU A 85 16.05 -1.52 3.45
N SER A 86 15.20 -1.44 4.47
CA SER A 86 15.51 -1.94 5.82
C SER A 86 15.68 -3.46 5.87
N GLY A 87 15.29 -4.17 4.78
CA GLY A 87 15.87 -5.45 4.40
C GLY A 87 15.14 -6.70 4.88
N ARG A 88 13.91 -6.61 5.42
CA ARG A 88 13.27 -7.78 6.06
C ARG A 88 11.80 -8.07 5.71
N VAL A 89 11.15 -7.20 4.93
CA VAL A 89 9.81 -7.46 4.40
C VAL A 89 9.89 -7.53 2.87
N LEU A 90 9.67 -8.71 2.30
CA LEU A 90 9.79 -8.94 0.85
C LEU A 90 8.62 -8.35 0.08
N ASP A 91 7.45 -8.22 0.70
CA ASP A 91 6.26 -7.54 0.18
C ASP A 91 5.39 -7.12 1.40
N TYR A 92 5.13 -5.82 1.58
CA TYR A 92 4.24 -5.26 2.62
C TYR A 92 2.90 -4.86 1.96
N VAL A 93 1.78 -5.22 2.57
CA VAL A 93 0.44 -4.74 2.18
C VAL A 93 -0.26 -4.30 3.46
N GLU A 94 -0.46 -2.99 3.58
CA GLU A 94 -1.30 -2.41 4.64
C GLU A 94 -2.75 -2.81 4.39
N VAL A 95 -3.39 -3.35 5.42
CA VAL A 95 -4.81 -3.74 5.42
C VAL A 95 -5.64 -2.65 6.09
N ASP A 96 -5.10 -2.03 7.14
CA ASP A 96 -5.65 -0.90 7.89
C ASP A 96 -4.48 -0.17 8.59
N ALA A 97 -4.72 1.01 9.16
CA ALA A 97 -3.70 1.88 9.75
C ALA A 97 -2.74 1.17 10.73
N ASP A 98 -3.26 0.17 11.46
CA ASP A 98 -2.50 -0.59 12.46
C ASP A 98 -2.32 -2.08 12.08
N PHE A 99 -2.66 -2.50 10.85
CA PHE A 99 -2.68 -3.91 10.47
C PHE A 99 -2.10 -4.17 9.09
N ALA A 100 -1.22 -5.16 8.99
CA ALA A 100 -0.50 -5.45 7.75
C ALA A 100 -0.40 -6.94 7.45
N VAL A 101 -0.29 -7.25 6.15
CA VAL A 101 0.17 -8.53 5.64
C VAL A 101 1.57 -8.35 5.09
N ILE A 102 2.50 -9.18 5.56
CA ILE A 102 3.86 -9.21 5.05
C ILE A 102 4.22 -10.56 4.46
N LYS A 103 5.11 -10.54 3.48
CA LYS A 103 5.82 -11.72 2.98
C LYS A 103 7.23 -11.73 3.55
N THR A 104 7.60 -12.82 4.21
CA THR A 104 8.91 -12.98 4.84
C THR A 104 9.33 -14.45 4.90
N THR A 105 10.48 -14.75 5.49
CA THR A 105 10.94 -16.11 5.81
C THR A 105 10.64 -16.44 7.28
N PRO A 106 10.37 -17.71 7.63
CA PRO A 106 10.13 -18.08 9.02
C PRO A 106 11.38 -17.88 9.89
N PRO A 107 11.25 -17.31 11.10
CA PRO A 107 12.33 -17.28 12.07
C PRO A 107 12.70 -18.70 12.54
N ARG A 108 13.94 -18.89 13.00
CA ARG A 108 14.48 -20.22 13.37
C ARG A 108 13.65 -20.96 14.42
N ASP A 109 13.04 -20.20 15.31
CA ASP A 109 12.30 -20.72 16.47
C ASP A 109 10.97 -21.41 16.09
N ILE A 110 10.45 -21.20 14.87
CA ILE A 110 9.24 -21.85 14.39
C ILE A 110 9.49 -22.88 13.28
N VAL A 111 10.72 -22.96 12.76
CA VAL A 111 11.09 -23.91 11.70
C VAL A 111 11.15 -25.33 12.27
N GLY A 112 10.62 -26.30 11.51
CA GLY A 112 10.59 -27.71 11.90
C GLY A 112 9.50 -28.07 12.91
N LEU A 113 8.69 -27.10 13.35
CA LEU A 113 7.55 -27.31 14.23
C LEU A 113 6.23 -27.16 13.45
N PRO A 114 5.19 -27.95 13.78
CA PRO A 114 3.84 -27.64 13.36
C PRO A 114 3.42 -26.26 13.86
N LEU A 115 2.69 -25.48 13.05
CA LEU A 115 2.26 -24.12 13.44
C LEU A 115 1.44 -24.08 14.74
N ARG A 116 0.72 -25.15 15.08
CA ARG A 116 0.02 -25.25 16.38
C ARG A 116 0.98 -25.30 17.58
N GLU A 117 2.21 -25.75 17.38
CA GLU A 117 3.24 -25.93 18.41
C GLU A 117 4.26 -24.78 18.40
N SER A 118 4.35 -24.02 17.31
CA SER A 118 5.28 -22.90 17.14
C SER A 118 4.99 -21.69 18.04
N ARG A 119 3.77 -21.61 18.59
CA ARG A 119 3.30 -20.48 19.43
C ARG A 119 3.41 -19.12 18.74
N ALA A 120 3.43 -19.06 17.40
CA ALA A 120 3.60 -17.83 16.64
C ALA A 120 2.62 -16.72 17.08
N ARG A 121 1.33 -17.08 17.23
CA ARG A 121 0.28 -16.14 17.64
C ARG A 121 0.46 -15.60 19.06
N SER A 122 0.75 -16.46 20.04
CA SER A 122 0.90 -16.05 21.43
C SER A 122 2.23 -15.38 21.74
N LYS A 123 3.30 -15.74 21.01
CA LYS A 123 4.65 -15.21 21.23
C LYS A 123 4.90 -13.91 20.49
N TRP A 124 4.45 -13.84 19.24
CA TRP A 124 4.77 -12.76 18.32
C TRP A 124 3.55 -11.90 17.95
N GLY A 125 2.34 -12.29 18.33
CA GLY A 125 1.13 -11.56 17.96
C GLY A 125 0.76 -11.66 16.49
N VAL A 126 1.31 -12.65 15.76
CA VAL A 126 1.11 -12.81 14.31
C VAL A 126 0.44 -14.12 13.96
N THR A 127 -0.21 -14.16 12.79
CA THR A 127 -0.80 -15.38 12.22
C THR A 127 -0.15 -15.67 10.86
N VAL A 128 0.41 -16.87 10.70
CA VAL A 128 0.86 -17.36 9.39
C VAL A 128 -0.36 -17.83 8.62
N VAL A 129 -0.64 -17.24 7.46
CA VAL A 129 -1.85 -17.52 6.66
C VAL A 129 -1.57 -18.32 5.40
N ALA A 130 -0.36 -18.22 4.86
CA ALA A 130 0.05 -19.01 3.71
C ALA A 130 1.55 -19.33 3.78
N VAL A 131 1.92 -20.44 3.15
CA VAL A 131 3.30 -20.85 2.95
C VAL A 131 3.51 -21.17 1.47
N LYS A 132 4.66 -20.77 0.96
CA LYS A 132 5.19 -21.15 -0.34
C LYS A 132 6.50 -21.89 -0.08
N PRO A 133 6.48 -23.23 -0.14
CA PRO A 133 7.67 -24.02 0.12
C PRO A 133 8.77 -23.72 -0.88
N GLN A 134 10.01 -23.50 -0.42
CA GLN A 134 11.15 -23.24 -1.31
C GLN A 134 11.75 -24.53 -1.86
N ALA A 135 11.60 -25.64 -1.13
CA ALA A 135 12.05 -26.96 -1.57
C ALA A 135 11.22 -27.43 -2.78
N ALA A 136 11.74 -27.14 -3.98
CA ALA A 136 11.49 -28.01 -5.11
C ALA A 136 12.00 -29.41 -4.74
N VAL A 137 11.14 -30.42 -4.83
CA VAL A 137 11.63 -31.79 -5.05
C VAL A 137 12.62 -31.71 -6.22
N PRO A 138 13.78 -32.40 -6.21
CA PRO A 138 14.68 -32.40 -7.36
C PRO A 138 13.89 -32.71 -8.64
N GLY A 139 13.82 -31.73 -9.56
CA GLY A 139 13.04 -31.81 -10.82
C GLY A 139 11.61 -31.24 -10.78
N GLY A 140 11.15 -30.63 -9.68
CA GLY A 140 9.80 -30.06 -9.54
C GLY A 140 9.73 -28.54 -9.78
N LYS A 141 8.59 -28.07 -10.30
CA LYS A 141 8.28 -26.62 -10.40
C LYS A 141 8.24 -25.98 -9.00
N PRO A 142 8.55 -24.67 -8.87
CA PRO A 142 8.32 -23.92 -7.64
C PRO A 142 6.86 -24.09 -7.20
N ARG A 143 6.62 -24.48 -5.95
CA ARG A 143 5.25 -24.64 -5.45
C ARG A 143 4.58 -23.27 -5.36
N ALA A 144 3.30 -23.21 -5.66
CA ALA A 144 2.47 -22.03 -5.42
C ALA A 144 2.27 -21.83 -3.90
N PHE A 145 1.78 -20.66 -3.50
CA PHE A 145 1.30 -20.49 -2.13
C PHE A 145 0.16 -21.48 -1.84
N THR A 146 0.20 -22.07 -0.67
CA THR A 146 -0.87 -22.89 -0.09
C THR A 146 -1.27 -22.31 1.26
N TYR A 147 -2.51 -22.52 1.66
CA TYR A 147 -2.99 -22.11 2.99
C TYR A 147 -2.18 -22.78 4.10
N ALA A 148 -1.84 -21.99 5.11
CA ALA A 148 -1.25 -22.50 6.32
C ALA A 148 -2.34 -23.12 7.21
N THR A 149 -2.08 -24.34 7.68
CA THR A 149 -2.93 -25.08 8.62
C THR A 149 -2.19 -25.26 9.95
N PRO A 150 -2.88 -25.61 11.05
CA PRO A 150 -2.23 -25.91 12.32
C PRO A 150 -1.15 -27.00 12.24
N ASP A 151 -1.28 -27.93 11.28
CA ASP A 151 -0.35 -29.03 11.02
C ASP A 151 0.77 -28.69 10.02
N THR A 152 0.75 -27.48 9.44
CA THR A 152 1.79 -27.05 8.50
C THR A 152 3.12 -26.92 9.22
N VAL A 153 4.14 -27.59 8.70
CA VAL A 153 5.52 -27.51 9.19
C VAL A 153 6.33 -26.67 8.22
N LEU A 154 6.90 -25.58 8.73
CA LEU A 154 7.72 -24.66 7.93
C LEU A 154 9.16 -25.16 7.86
N THR A 155 9.81 -24.94 6.71
CA THR A 155 11.22 -25.28 6.48
C THR A 155 12.05 -24.04 6.19
N TYR A 156 13.37 -24.16 6.37
CA TYR A 156 14.30 -23.08 6.05
C TYR A 156 14.17 -22.66 4.60
N GLY A 157 14.03 -21.34 4.39
CA GLY A 157 13.93 -20.75 3.06
C GLY A 157 12.50 -20.64 2.51
N ASP A 158 11.52 -21.26 3.16
CA ASP A 158 10.11 -21.08 2.81
C ASP A 158 9.71 -19.60 2.85
N LEU A 159 8.85 -19.21 1.92
CA LEU A 159 8.22 -17.90 1.96
C LEU A 159 6.87 -18.02 2.65
N ILE A 160 6.64 -17.21 3.66
CA ILE A 160 5.37 -17.19 4.40
C ILE A 160 4.68 -15.84 4.25
N LEU A 161 3.36 -15.88 4.23
CA LEU A 161 2.52 -14.70 4.41
C LEU A 161 2.06 -14.67 5.86
N VAL A 162 2.28 -13.53 6.51
CA VAL A 162 2.04 -13.32 7.93
C VAL A 162 1.18 -12.08 8.10
N VAL A 163 0.19 -12.17 8.98
CA VAL A 163 -0.72 -11.05 9.29
C VAL A 163 -0.68 -10.72 10.77
N GLY A 164 -0.75 -9.43 11.09
CA GLY A 164 -0.71 -8.90 12.45
C GLY A 164 -0.63 -7.38 12.46
N THR A 165 -0.42 -6.79 13.63
CA THR A 165 -0.12 -5.35 13.70
C THR A 165 1.25 -5.06 13.08
N VAL A 166 1.44 -3.84 12.57
CA VAL A 166 2.69 -3.40 11.91
C VAL A 166 3.91 -3.75 12.79
N ASP A 167 3.92 -3.32 14.05
CA ASP A 167 4.99 -3.63 15.00
C ASP A 167 5.27 -5.13 15.18
N ASN A 168 4.21 -5.94 15.23
CA ASN A 168 4.33 -7.37 15.48
C ASN A 168 4.88 -8.11 14.25
N VAL A 169 4.42 -7.76 13.05
CA VAL A 169 4.90 -8.38 11.82
C VAL A 169 6.35 -7.99 11.51
N GLU A 170 6.74 -6.74 11.80
CA GLU A 170 8.12 -6.28 11.67
C GLU A 170 9.06 -6.97 12.67
N ARG A 171 8.65 -7.06 13.94
CA ARG A 171 9.41 -7.77 14.97
C ARG A 171 9.58 -9.24 14.62
N PHE A 172 8.53 -9.86 14.09
CA PHE A 172 8.57 -11.25 13.64
C PHE A 172 9.54 -11.45 12.47
N ALA A 173 9.54 -10.55 11.48
CA ALA A 173 10.46 -10.59 10.33
C ALA A 173 11.93 -10.28 10.70
N THR A 174 12.17 -9.64 11.84
CA THR A 174 13.52 -9.22 12.29
C THR A 174 14.22 -10.26 13.16
N THR A 175 13.56 -11.37 13.49
CA THR A 175 14.16 -12.42 14.34
C THR A 175 14.91 -13.44 13.49
N ASP A 176 16.19 -13.68 13.80
CA ASP A 176 17.10 -14.56 13.06
C ASP A 176 16.82 -16.07 13.20
#